data_AF-A0A957GKE1-F1
#
_entry.id   AF-A0A957GKE1-F1
#
_cell.length_a   1.000
_cell.length_b   1.000
_cell.length_c   1.000
_cell.angle_alpha   90.00
_cell.angle_beta   90.00
_cell.angle_gamma   90.00
#
_symmetry.space_group_name_H-M   'P 1'
#
loop_
_entity.id
_entity.type
_entity.pdbx_description
1 polymer ?
#
loop_
_entity_poly.entity_id
_entity_poly.type
_entity_poly.pdbx_seq_one_letter_code
_entity_poly.pdbx_strand_id
1 'polypeptide(L)'
;MPYKGMPWIRGDELLRLSDRSAIRVGSSAWFDWLAQADAFCYQLPGATDRMTVRREKRRQTFYWYAYMKNTRKLHNMYVGKTESLTVDRLHAVFDELLEKARAYRQRGVNG
;
A
#
# COMPACT_ATOMS: atom_id res chain seq x y z
N MET A 1 8.46 -3.71 5.78
CA MET A 1 9.61 -3.38 4.91
C MET A 1 9.47 -4.18 3.63
N PRO A 2 9.68 -3.59 2.45
CA PRO A 2 9.69 -4.35 1.21
C PRO A 2 10.84 -5.35 1.20
N TYR A 3 10.57 -6.57 0.73
CA TYR A 3 11.58 -7.61 0.51
C TYR A 3 11.92 -7.73 -0.99
N LYS A 4 13.01 -8.43 -1.31
CA LYS A 4 13.48 -8.63 -2.69
C LYS A 4 12.38 -9.31 -3.52
N GLY A 5 11.98 -8.70 -4.63
CA GLY A 5 10.90 -9.20 -5.50
C GLY A 5 9.48 -8.78 -5.09
N MET A 6 9.31 -7.89 -4.11
CA MET A 6 8.00 -7.34 -3.78
C MET A 6 7.40 -6.60 -5.00
N PRO A 7 6.12 -6.85 -5.35
CA PRO A 7 5.42 -6.15 -6.43
C PRO A 7 5.24 -4.66 -6.15
N TRP A 8 5.33 -3.82 -7.19
CA TRP A 8 5.18 -2.37 -7.07
C TRP A 8 4.07 -1.86 -7.98
N ILE A 9 3.22 -1.01 -7.43
CA ILE A 9 2.30 -0.19 -8.21
C ILE A 9 2.99 1.12 -8.54
N ARG A 10 3.00 1.49 -9.82
CA ARG A 10 3.42 2.81 -10.30
C ARG A 10 2.26 3.42 -11.06
N GLY A 11 1.79 4.58 -10.61
CA GLY A 11 0.55 5.16 -11.13
C GLY A 11 -0.63 4.24 -10.78
N ASP A 12 -1.30 3.72 -11.80
CA ASP A 12 -2.45 2.81 -11.71
C ASP A 12 -2.13 1.38 -12.15
N GLU A 13 -0.85 1.02 -12.30
CA GLU A 13 -0.43 -0.30 -12.78
C GLU A 13 0.49 -1.01 -11.81
N LEU A 14 0.19 -2.27 -11.52
CA LEU A 14 1.08 -3.19 -10.84
C LEU A 14 2.11 -3.75 -11.82
N LEU A 15 3.38 -3.40 -11.62
CA LEU A 15 4.49 -3.92 -12.41
C LEU A 15 4.97 -5.26 -11.84
N ARG A 16 4.80 -6.33 -12.62
CA ARG A 16 5.28 -7.66 -12.27
C ARG A 16 6.65 -7.90 -12.91
N LEU A 17 7.70 -7.85 -12.10
CA LEU A 17 9.07 -8.04 -12.57
C LEU A 17 9.35 -9.47 -13.06
N SER A 18 8.58 -10.45 -12.61
CA SER A 18 8.75 -11.87 -12.97
C SER A 18 8.47 -12.16 -14.44
N ASP A 19 7.43 -11.53 -15.01
CA ASP A 19 6.97 -11.78 -16.38
C ASP A 19 6.92 -10.51 -17.24
N ARG A 20 7.44 -9.39 -16.72
CA ARG A 20 7.47 -8.07 -17.36
C ARG A 20 6.09 -7.57 -17.83
N SER A 21 5.03 -8.01 -17.15
CA SER A 21 3.66 -7.57 -17.43
C SER A 21 3.19 -6.50 -16.44
N ALA A 22 2.19 -5.73 -16.87
CA ALA A 22 1.49 -4.76 -16.06
C ALA A 22 0.04 -5.21 -15.84
N ILE A 23 -0.47 -5.06 -14.62
CA ILE A 23 -1.89 -5.28 -14.31
C ILE A 23 -2.50 -3.95 -13.88
N ARG A 24 -3.57 -3.51 -14.57
CA ARG A 24 -4.31 -2.30 -14.20
C ARG A 24 -5.04 -2.51 -12.87
N VAL A 25 -4.78 -1.64 -11.91
CA VAL A 25 -5.42 -1.68 -10.58
C VAL A 25 -6.93 -1.45 -10.75
N GLY A 26 -7.72 -2.28 -10.06
CA GLY A 26 -9.19 -2.29 -10.18
C GLY A 26 -9.75 -3.12 -11.34
N SER A 27 -8.91 -3.70 -12.20
CA SER A 27 -9.34 -4.68 -13.21
C SER A 27 -9.65 -6.06 -12.60
N SER A 28 -10.29 -6.96 -13.35
CA SER A 28 -10.48 -8.36 -12.91
C SER A 28 -9.15 -9.04 -12.62
N ALA A 29 -8.16 -8.90 -13.51
CA ALA A 29 -6.82 -9.45 -13.33
C ALA A 29 -6.12 -8.93 -12.06
N TRP A 30 -6.44 -7.71 -11.63
CA TRP A 30 -5.96 -7.18 -10.36
C TRP A 30 -6.55 -7.92 -9.15
N PHE A 31 -7.86 -8.18 -9.15
CA PHE A 31 -8.50 -8.93 -8.06
C PHE A 31 -8.09 -10.40 -8.05
N ASP A 32 -7.93 -11.02 -9.21
CA ASP A 32 -7.39 -12.38 -9.35
C ASP A 32 -5.97 -12.48 -8.79
N TRP A 33 -5.16 -11.45 -9.04
CA TRP A 33 -3.82 -11.34 -8.47
C TRP A 33 -3.85 -11.14 -6.95
N LEU A 34 -4.71 -10.27 -6.42
CA LEU A 34 -4.87 -10.05 -4.98
C LEU A 34 -5.35 -11.30 -4.21
N ALA A 35 -6.06 -12.21 -4.87
CA ALA A 35 -6.46 -13.49 -4.26
C ALA A 35 -5.24 -14.34 -3.86
N GLN A 36 -4.12 -14.18 -4.56
CA GLN A 36 -2.89 -14.96 -4.34
C GLN A 36 -1.80 -14.14 -3.62
N ALA A 37 -1.85 -12.82 -3.71
CA ALA A 37 -0.85 -11.94 -3.13
C ALA A 37 -1.05 -11.70 -1.62
N ASP A 38 0.07 -11.60 -0.89
CA ASP A 38 0.06 -11.23 0.53
C ASP A 38 0.51 -9.80 0.79
N ALA A 39 1.20 -9.16 -0.16
CA ALA A 39 1.65 -7.78 -0.03
C ALA A 39 2.05 -7.15 -1.37
N PHE A 40 1.97 -5.83 -1.45
CA PHE A 40 2.55 -5.01 -2.51
C PHE A 40 3.00 -3.65 -1.99
N CYS A 41 3.86 -2.98 -2.74
CA CYS A 41 4.23 -1.59 -2.53
C CYS A 41 3.42 -0.66 -3.41
N TYR A 42 3.02 0.47 -2.85
CA TYR A 42 2.32 1.54 -3.54
C TYR A 42 3.01 2.88 -3.27
N GLN A 43 3.18 3.68 -4.32
CA GLN A 43 3.81 4.98 -4.28
C GLN A 43 3.16 5.90 -5.32
N LEU A 44 2.81 7.13 -4.90
CA LEU A 44 2.32 8.15 -5.81
C LEU A 44 3.46 8.66 -6.72
N PRO A 45 3.18 8.98 -8.00
CA PRO A 45 4.15 9.66 -8.86
C PRO A 45 4.70 10.94 -8.21
N GLY A 46 6.02 11.09 -8.18
CA GLY A 46 6.69 12.25 -7.59
C GLY A 46 6.78 12.24 -6.06
N ALA A 47 6.12 11.32 -5.35
CA ALA A 47 6.29 11.17 -3.91
C ALA A 47 7.59 10.43 -3.59
N THR A 48 8.30 10.82 -2.53
CA THR A 48 9.45 10.07 -2.00
C THR A 48 9.04 8.99 -1.01
N ASP A 49 7.89 9.19 -0.35
CA ASP A 49 7.28 8.22 0.56
C ASP A 49 6.61 7.08 -0.21
N ARG A 50 6.56 5.90 0.42
CA ARG A 50 5.88 4.71 -0.08
C ARG A 50 5.13 4.02 1.04
N MET A 51 4.04 3.34 0.70
CA MET A 51 3.38 2.43 1.61
C MET A 51 3.50 0.98 1.16
N THR A 52 3.57 0.07 2.13
CA THR A 52 3.41 -1.37 1.89
C THR A 52 2.00 -1.76 2.32
N VAL A 53 1.23 -2.30 1.40
CA VAL A 53 -0.11 -2.82 1.65
C VAL A 53 0.01 -4.32 1.85
N ARG A 54 -0.52 -4.85 2.95
CA ARG A 54 -0.38 -6.25 3.36
C ARG A 54 -1.73 -6.85 3.67
N ARG A 55 -1.89 -8.10 3.26
CA ARG A 55 -3.03 -8.94 3.59
C ARG A 55 -2.81 -9.53 4.98
N GLU A 56 -3.80 -9.38 5.83
CA GLU A 56 -3.82 -9.92 7.18
C GLU A 56 -5.02 -10.82 7.35
N LYS A 57 -4.79 -12.03 7.87
CA LYS A 57 -5.85 -12.92 8.31
C LYS A 57 -6.29 -12.51 9.70
N ARG A 58 -7.55 -12.10 9.85
CA ARG A 58 -8.18 -11.87 11.16
C ARG A 58 -9.34 -12.86 11.29
N ARG A 59 -9.20 -13.82 12.21
CA ARG A 59 -10.12 -14.95 12.38
C ARG A 59 -10.33 -15.71 11.07
N GLN A 60 -11.47 -15.52 10.42
CA GLN A 60 -11.88 -16.18 9.17
C GLN A 60 -11.93 -15.23 7.96
N THR A 61 -11.53 -13.97 8.12
CA THR A 61 -11.61 -12.97 7.05
C THR A 61 -10.24 -12.34 6.79
N PHE A 62 -9.94 -12.13 5.51
CA PHE A 62 -8.75 -11.41 5.09
C PHE A 62 -9.06 -9.93 4.92
N TYR A 63 -8.18 -9.11 5.47
CA TYR A 63 -8.23 -7.66 5.39
C TYR A 63 -6.91 -7.11 4.92
N TRP A 64 -6.94 -5.92 4.33
CA TRP A 64 -5.74 -5.24 3.89
C TRP A 64 -5.44 -4.06 4.80
N TYR A 65 -4.17 -3.97 5.20
CA TYR A 65 -3.64 -2.87 5.97
C TYR A 65 -2.46 -2.24 5.22
N ALA A 66 -2.45 -0.92 5.19
CA ALA A 66 -1.35 -0.13 4.66
C ALA A 66 -0.40 0.24 5.78
N TYR A 67 0.89 0.24 5.46
CA TYR A 67 1.98 0.52 6.37
C TYR A 67 2.92 1.54 5.74
N MET A 68 3.15 2.66 6.42
CA MET A 68 4.11 3.68 6.01
C MET A 68 5.12 3.90 7.14
N LYS A 69 6.40 3.73 6.83
CA LYS A 69 7.48 3.93 7.81
C LYS A 69 8.03 5.35 7.63
N ASN A 70 7.98 6.14 8.70
CA ASN A 70 8.80 7.34 8.83
C ASN A 70 9.96 7.07 9.82
N THR A 71 10.96 7.96 9.85
CA THR A 71 12.27 7.77 10.52
C THR A 71 12.22 7.21 11.94
N ARG A 72 11.12 7.43 12.69
CA ARG A 72 10.97 6.98 14.09
C ARG A 72 9.68 6.20 14.39
N LYS A 73 8.72 6.14 13.47
CA LYS A 73 7.42 5.51 13.71
C LYS A 73 6.87 4.79 12.49
N LEU A 74 6.27 3.64 12.73
CA LEU A 74 5.45 2.93 11.76
C LEU A 74 4.00 3.41 11.90
N HIS A 75 3.45 3.97 10.83
CA HIS A 75 2.04 4.31 10.73
C HIS A 75 1.33 3.22 9.95
N ASN A 76 0.13 2.86 10.39
CA ASN A 76 -0.71 1.91 9.69
C ASN A 76 -2.14 2.42 9.54
N MET A 77 -2.85 1.88 8.55
CA MET A 77 -4.23 2.23 8.28
C MET A 77 -4.96 1.04 7.66
N TYR A 78 -6.21 0.85 8.06
CA TYR A 78 -7.09 -0.13 7.44
C TYR A 78 -7.47 0.31 6.03
N VAL A 79 -7.12 -0.52 5.04
CA VAL A 79 -7.46 -0.25 3.63
C VAL A 79 -8.86 -0.73 3.35
N GLY A 80 -9.18 -1.97 3.70
CA GLY A 80 -10.48 -2.57 3.40
C GLY A 80 -10.39 -4.07 3.15
N LYS A 81 -11.45 -4.62 2.54
CA LYS A 81 -11.44 -5.96 1.94
C LYS A 81 -10.83 -5.90 0.54
N THR A 82 -10.54 -7.07 -0.05
CA THR A 82 -9.97 -7.19 -1.40
C THR A 82 -10.74 -6.37 -2.45
N GLU A 83 -12.07 -6.39 -2.44
CA GLU A 83 -12.92 -5.61 -3.35
C GLU A 83 -12.78 -4.09 -3.22
N SER A 84 -12.33 -3.60 -2.06
CA SER A 84 -12.13 -2.17 -1.81
C SER A 84 -10.78 -1.66 -2.30
N LEU A 85 -9.88 -2.54 -2.79
CA LEU A 85 -8.54 -2.15 -3.23
C LEU A 85 -8.57 -1.55 -4.64
N THR A 86 -9.15 -0.36 -4.76
CA THR A 86 -9.13 0.45 -5.99
C THR A 86 -7.99 1.48 -5.94
N VAL A 87 -7.65 2.07 -7.08
CA VAL A 87 -6.68 3.18 -7.16
C VAL A 87 -7.08 4.32 -6.22
N ASP A 88 -8.33 4.75 -6.29
CA ASP A 88 -8.84 5.86 -5.45
C ASP A 88 -8.72 5.55 -3.95
N ARG A 89 -9.00 4.30 -3.55
CA ARG A 89 -8.85 3.89 -2.16
C ARG A 89 -7.39 3.88 -1.73
N LEU A 90 -6.47 3.41 -2.59
CA LEU A 90 -5.05 3.43 -2.32
C LEU A 90 -4.51 4.86 -2.22
N HIS A 91 -4.95 5.76 -3.09
CA HIS A 91 -4.60 7.18 -3.05
C HIS A 91 -5.04 7.82 -1.73
N ALA A 92 -6.32 7.67 -1.37
CA ALA A 92 -6.86 8.24 -0.13
C ALA A 92 -6.13 7.73 1.12
N VAL A 93 -5.82 6.43 1.17
CA VAL A 93 -5.06 5.85 2.30
C VAL A 93 -3.61 6.35 2.31
N PHE A 94 -2.99 6.52 1.14
CA PHE A 94 -1.63 7.07 1.05
C PHE A 94 -1.58 8.49 1.62
N ASP A 95 -2.50 9.36 1.20
CA ASP A 95 -2.56 10.75 1.64
C ASP A 95 -2.80 10.84 3.15
N GLU A 96 -3.72 10.05 3.69
CA GLU A 96 -3.97 10.04 5.14
C GLU A 96 -2.76 9.54 5.94
N LEU A 97 -2.06 8.50 5.45
CA LEU A 97 -0.83 8.02 6.09
C LEU A 97 0.29 9.06 6.02
N LEU A 98 0.41 9.78 4.91
CA LEU A 98 1.41 10.83 4.73
C LEU A 98 1.16 11.99 5.68
N GLU A 99 -0.09 12.44 5.81
CA GLU A 99 -0.48 13.49 6.75
C GLU A 99 -0.24 13.07 8.21
N LYS A 100 -0.60 11.83 8.58
CA LYS A 100 -0.26 11.27 9.91
C LYS A 100 1.25 11.25 10.16
N ALA A 101 2.03 10.86 9.15
CA ALA A 101 3.47 10.80 9.24
C ALA A 101 4.12 12.18 9.40
N ARG A 102 3.59 13.20 8.69
CA ARG A 102 4.02 14.60 8.78
C ARG A 102 3.66 15.23 10.13
N ALA A 103 2.43 15.06 10.58
CA ALA A 103 1.96 15.58 11.87
C ALA A 103 2.78 15.01 13.04
N TYR A 104 3.13 13.72 13.00
CA TYR A 104 4.00 13.12 14.01
C TYR A 104 5.42 13.70 14.00
N ARG A 105 5.98 13.97 12.82
CA ARG A 105 7.31 14.59 12.69
C ARG A 105 7.34 15.98 13.33
N GLN A 106 6.32 16.80 13.09
CA GLN A 106 6.24 18.16 13.63
C GLN A 106 6.07 18.17 15.16
N ARG A 107 5.29 17.23 15.72
CA ARG A 107 5.11 17.11 17.17
C ARG A 107 6.38 16.66 17.91
N GLY A 108 7.24 15.87 17.27
CA GLY A 108 8.49 15.39 17.86
C GLY A 108 9.67 16.36 17.78
N VAL A 109 9.50 17.53 17.15
CA VAL A 109 10.52 18.59 17.06
C VAL A 109 10.30 19.68 18.13
N ASN A 110 9.12 19.72 18.74
CA ASN A 110 8.73 20.71 19.76
C ASN A 110 8.85 20.18 21.21
N GLY A 111 9.70 19.19 21.47
CA GLY A 111 9.88 18.59 22.79
C GLY A 111 11.35 18.31 23.10
#